data_AF-C7Z6E7-F1
#
_entry.id   AF-C7Z6E7-F1
#
_cell.length_a   1.000
_cell.length_b   1.000
_cell.length_c   1.000
_cell.angle_alpha   90.00
_cell.angle_beta   90.00
_cell.angle_gamma   90.00
#
_symmetry.space_group_name_H-M   'P 1'
#
loop_
_entity.id
_entity.type
_entity.pdbx_description
1 polymer ?
#
loop_
_entity_poly.entity_id
_entity_poly.type
_entity_poly.pdbx_seq_one_letter_code
_entity_poly.pdbx_strand_id
1 'polypeptide(L)'
;MPTHSGAPSSTGNEYRDEEDDGIDAFCSTSIHASLSTLLRSEKFSDMTIRCGGREFKAHRAIVCTQSTFFDRALSSNFKEAASRVVELPDDDPDVLERFLEFLYTGAYSDGVNQTWGKPSTVAMMSPEEVQENLNNTPDDSDENDLDYEPPSPTSTRSNSNSEPEEEYNEYYGDSASNSEQEPEDSPEEPRLESMSVMQLCELLALNKEEAMQRLVKIRNDMTLPLRLYIMADKYDVPALRLLARDRFYRAVELEWEHAECFPDVVDELYLGTPQTDTAMREIVCRIVGSRILSDRVRDKMRPVMEKHGDFAVGVMEYAIHSGRIR
;
A
#
# COMPACT_ATOMS: atom_id res chain seq x y z
N MET A 1 -41.89 -24.09 73.04
CA MET A 1 -42.18 -22.66 73.27
C MET A 1 -40.91 -21.86 73.02
N PRO A 2 -40.94 -20.70 72.36
CA PRO A 2 -41.56 -20.51 71.05
C PRO A 2 -40.64 -19.77 70.03
N THR A 3 -41.08 -19.75 68.78
CA THR A 3 -40.79 -18.82 67.64
C THR A 3 -39.77 -17.66 67.79
N HIS A 4 -38.89 -17.50 66.79
CA HIS A 4 -38.72 -16.31 65.90
C HIS A 4 -37.52 -16.60 64.95
N SER A 5 -37.69 -16.82 63.63
CA SER A 5 -37.98 -15.88 62.53
C SER A 5 -36.82 -14.93 62.15
N GLY A 6 -36.15 -15.22 61.02
CA GLY A 6 -35.14 -14.32 60.43
C GLY A 6 -34.42 -14.96 59.23
N ALA A 7 -34.67 -14.43 58.03
CA ALA A 7 -33.81 -14.57 56.84
C ALA A 7 -33.31 -13.16 56.48
N PRO A 8 -32.15 -13.01 55.80
CA PRO A 8 -32.17 -12.98 54.33
C PRO A 8 -30.88 -13.52 53.67
N SER A 9 -30.78 -13.34 52.33
CA SER A 9 -29.57 -13.46 51.47
C SER A 9 -28.82 -14.80 51.47
N SER A 10 -28.73 -15.58 50.39
CA SER A 10 -28.64 -15.30 48.93
C SER A 10 -27.29 -14.76 48.44
N THR A 11 -26.26 -15.60 48.50
CA THR A 11 -25.23 -15.87 47.47
C THR A 11 -24.64 -17.24 47.84
N GLY A 12 -24.38 -18.18 46.94
CA GLY A 12 -24.45 -18.20 45.49
C GLY A 12 -23.33 -19.12 45.03
N ASN A 13 -23.63 -20.35 44.59
CA ASN A 13 -22.59 -21.27 44.16
C ASN A 13 -21.85 -20.70 42.94
N GLU A 14 -20.55 -20.48 43.07
CA GLU A 14 -19.67 -20.39 41.91
C GLU A 14 -19.58 -21.80 41.31
N TYR A 15 -20.28 -22.00 40.20
CA TYR A 15 -20.11 -23.19 39.37
C TYR A 15 -18.76 -23.09 38.66
N ARG A 16 -18.12 -24.25 38.47
CA ARG A 16 -16.94 -24.37 37.62
C ARG A 16 -17.41 -24.57 36.19
N ASP A 17 -17.42 -23.50 35.42
CA ASP A 17 -17.71 -23.55 34.00
C ASP A 17 -16.41 -23.95 33.26
N GLU A 18 -16.16 -25.26 33.24
CA GLU A 18 -15.20 -25.90 32.31
C GLU A 18 -15.87 -26.04 30.93
N GLU A 19 -16.09 -24.93 30.23
CA GLU A 19 -16.52 -24.92 28.82
C GLU A 19 -15.33 -24.65 27.89
N ASP A 20 -14.65 -25.74 27.52
CA ASP A 20 -13.71 -25.83 26.41
C ASP A 20 -14.47 -25.83 25.08
N ASP A 21 -14.61 -24.67 24.44
CA ASP A 21 -15.13 -24.56 23.06
C ASP A 21 -14.54 -23.35 22.29
N GLY A 22 -13.22 -23.17 22.43
CA GLY A 22 -12.43 -22.11 21.79
C GLY A 22 -11.95 -22.48 20.39
N ILE A 23 -12.88 -22.59 19.42
CA ILE A 23 -12.68 -23.02 18.01
C ILE A 23 -11.27 -22.71 17.47
N ASP A 24 -10.57 -23.75 17.01
CA ASP A 24 -9.14 -23.72 16.65
C ASP A 24 -8.76 -22.56 15.70
N ALA A 25 -8.09 -21.56 16.28
CA ALA A 25 -7.66 -20.34 15.61
C ALA A 25 -6.56 -20.55 14.54
N PHE A 26 -6.14 -21.80 14.28
CA PHE A 26 -5.27 -22.15 13.16
C PHE A 26 -5.95 -22.11 11.79
N CYS A 27 -7.28 -22.17 11.73
CA CYS A 27 -8.05 -22.02 10.48
C CYS A 27 -8.11 -20.54 10.04
N SER A 28 -6.99 -20.01 9.53
CA SER A 28 -6.92 -18.67 8.95
C SER A 28 -7.97 -18.49 7.85
N THR A 29 -8.83 -17.48 7.96
CA THR A 29 -9.99 -17.28 7.07
C THR A 29 -9.65 -16.95 5.62
N SER A 30 -8.39 -16.66 5.30
CA SER A 30 -7.85 -16.56 3.94
C SER A 30 -6.36 -16.92 3.90
N ILE A 31 -5.82 -17.17 2.70
CA ILE A 31 -4.37 -17.38 2.50
C ILE A 31 -3.54 -16.17 2.96
N HIS A 32 -4.04 -14.95 2.74
CA HIS A 32 -3.39 -13.71 3.20
C HIS A 32 -3.37 -13.61 4.73
N ALA A 33 -4.39 -14.11 5.44
CA ALA A 33 -4.39 -14.17 6.90
C ALA A 33 -3.37 -15.21 7.42
N SER A 34 -3.18 -16.33 6.71
CA SER A 34 -2.09 -17.28 6.98
C SER A 34 -0.72 -16.64 6.80
N LEU A 35 -0.46 -16.00 5.64
CA LEU A 35 0.84 -15.38 5.36
C LEU A 35 1.14 -14.20 6.29
N SER A 36 0.16 -13.34 6.60
CA SER A 36 0.29 -12.27 7.61
C SER A 36 0.59 -12.81 9.02
N THR A 37 0.21 -14.06 9.31
CA THR A 37 0.55 -14.75 10.56
C THR A 37 1.95 -15.33 10.53
N LEU A 38 2.43 -15.83 9.38
CA LEU A 38 3.81 -16.27 9.18
C LEU A 38 4.82 -15.10 9.17
N LEU A 39 4.44 -13.91 8.69
CA LEU A 39 5.27 -12.70 8.81
C LEU A 39 5.51 -12.32 10.27
N ARG A 40 4.47 -12.46 11.10
CA ARG A 40 4.45 -12.10 12.53
C ARG A 40 4.89 -13.24 13.46
N SER A 41 5.42 -14.34 12.94
CA SER A 41 5.75 -15.53 13.74
C SER A 41 7.00 -16.25 13.23
N GLU A 42 7.91 -16.61 14.13
CA GLU A 42 9.10 -17.41 13.80
C GLU A 42 8.77 -18.90 13.52
N LYS A 43 7.49 -19.31 13.61
CA LYS A 43 7.06 -20.67 13.31
C LYS A 43 7.36 -21.01 11.85
N PHE A 44 8.17 -22.07 11.65
CA PHE A 44 8.59 -22.60 10.35
C PHE A 44 9.64 -21.77 9.58
N SER A 45 10.21 -20.71 10.16
CA SER A 45 11.26 -19.92 9.49
C SER A 45 12.52 -20.76 9.23
N ASP A 46 12.99 -20.80 7.98
CA ASP A 46 14.18 -21.53 7.52
C ASP A 46 15.31 -20.61 7.00
N MET A 47 15.18 -19.30 7.20
CA MET A 47 16.23 -18.30 7.00
C MET A 47 16.17 -17.16 8.03
N THR A 48 17.29 -16.45 8.21
CA THR A 48 17.40 -15.18 8.93
C THR A 48 17.99 -14.12 8.02
N ILE A 49 17.43 -12.92 8.01
CA ILE A 49 18.04 -11.73 7.43
C ILE A 49 18.54 -10.85 8.57
N ARG A 50 19.74 -10.27 8.44
CA ARG A 50 20.32 -9.30 9.36
C ARG A 50 20.45 -7.97 8.68
N CYS A 51 19.87 -6.92 9.26
CA CYS A 51 19.81 -5.59 8.65
C CYS A 51 19.86 -4.52 9.74
N GLY A 52 20.74 -3.52 9.60
CA GLY A 52 20.92 -2.46 10.60
C GLY A 52 21.17 -2.94 12.05
N GLY A 53 21.65 -4.17 12.26
CA GLY A 53 21.79 -4.80 13.57
C GLY A 53 20.54 -5.49 14.14
N ARG A 54 19.40 -5.49 13.42
CA ARG A 54 18.20 -6.27 13.72
C ARG A 54 18.26 -7.64 13.01
N GLU A 55 17.73 -8.69 13.64
CA GLU A 55 17.46 -9.98 13.00
C GLU A 55 15.98 -10.09 12.61
N PHE A 56 15.73 -10.63 11.42
CA PHE A 56 14.39 -10.94 10.90
C PHE A 56 14.33 -12.43 10.56
N LYS A 57 13.43 -13.19 11.19
CA LYS A 57 13.17 -14.59 10.83
C LYS A 57 12.21 -14.65 9.65
N ALA A 58 12.51 -15.48 8.66
CA ALA A 58 11.74 -15.53 7.42
C ALA A 58 11.71 -16.92 6.78
N HIS A 59 10.86 -17.06 5.77
CA HIS A 59 10.56 -18.30 5.07
C HIS A 59 11.09 -18.24 3.63
N ARG A 60 12.02 -19.12 3.28
CA ARG A 60 12.63 -19.18 1.94
C ARG A 60 11.60 -19.43 0.84
N ALA A 61 10.57 -20.23 1.13
CA ALA A 61 9.46 -20.50 0.20
C ALA A 61 8.61 -19.26 -0.15
N ILE A 62 8.72 -18.18 0.63
CA ILE A 62 8.03 -16.90 0.39
C ILE A 62 9.03 -15.86 -0.15
N VAL A 63 10.23 -15.78 0.41
CA VAL A 63 11.21 -14.75 0.04
C VAL A 63 11.97 -15.08 -1.26
N CYS A 64 12.42 -16.32 -1.44
CA CYS A 64 13.21 -16.71 -2.64
C CYS A 64 12.33 -16.81 -3.91
N THR A 65 11.04 -17.06 -3.76
CA THR A 65 10.08 -17.18 -4.88
C THR A 65 9.69 -15.83 -5.49
N GLN A 66 9.99 -14.72 -4.81
CA GLN A 66 9.66 -13.35 -5.23
C GLN A 66 10.91 -12.45 -5.41
N SER A 67 12.11 -12.96 -5.13
CA SER A 67 13.37 -12.23 -5.28
C SER A 67 14.46 -13.16 -5.81
N THR A 68 14.95 -12.88 -7.02
CA THR A 68 16.05 -13.70 -7.58
C THR A 68 17.37 -13.46 -6.85
N PHE A 69 17.53 -12.31 -6.16
CA PHE A 69 18.65 -12.07 -5.25
C PHE A 69 18.65 -13.07 -4.09
N PHE A 70 17.55 -13.19 -3.36
CA PHE A 70 17.48 -14.08 -2.19
C PHE A 70 17.52 -15.56 -2.58
N ASP A 71 16.94 -15.96 -3.73
CA ASP A 71 17.16 -17.31 -4.27
C ASP A 71 18.64 -17.57 -4.58
N ARG A 72 19.29 -16.72 -5.39
CA ARG A 72 20.71 -16.90 -5.76
C ARG A 72 21.63 -16.93 -4.54
N ALA A 73 21.34 -16.15 -3.50
CA ALA A 73 22.08 -16.18 -2.24
C ALA A 73 21.92 -17.51 -1.48
N LEU A 74 20.73 -18.12 -1.50
CA LEU A 74 20.38 -19.27 -0.65
C LEU A 74 20.34 -20.62 -1.39
N SER A 75 20.46 -20.63 -2.71
CA SER A 75 20.42 -21.82 -3.59
C SER A 75 21.75 -22.12 -4.29
N SER A 76 22.79 -21.32 -4.07
CA SER A 76 24.12 -21.46 -4.70
C SER A 76 25.20 -21.93 -3.71
N ASN A 77 26.48 -21.92 -4.12
CA ASN A 77 27.63 -22.30 -3.28
C ASN A 77 28.17 -21.17 -2.38
N PHE A 78 27.41 -20.09 -2.18
CA PHE A 78 27.78 -19.01 -1.26
C PHE A 78 27.59 -19.42 0.22
N LYS A 79 28.13 -18.63 1.16
CA LYS A 79 28.13 -18.98 2.59
C LYS A 79 26.72 -18.96 3.17
N GLU A 80 25.91 -18.06 2.66
CA GLU A 80 24.52 -17.73 2.96
C GLU A 80 23.64 -18.98 2.77
N ALA A 81 23.87 -19.76 1.71
CA ALA A 81 23.18 -21.03 1.46
C ALA A 81 23.51 -22.12 2.51
N ALA A 82 24.68 -22.07 3.15
CA ALA A 82 25.07 -23.00 4.21
C ALA A 82 24.69 -22.49 5.62
N SER A 83 24.76 -21.18 5.86
CA SER A 83 24.43 -20.55 7.15
C SER A 83 22.93 -20.33 7.35
N ARG A 84 22.16 -20.19 6.25
CA ARG A 84 20.79 -19.66 6.22
C ARG A 84 20.66 -18.24 6.80
N VAL A 85 21.76 -17.49 6.82
CA VAL A 85 21.83 -16.09 7.23
C VAL A 85 22.27 -15.23 6.05
N VAL A 86 21.50 -14.18 5.76
CA VAL A 86 21.88 -13.13 4.79
C VAL A 86 22.16 -11.84 5.56
N GLU A 87 23.35 -11.24 5.35
CA GLU A 87 23.82 -10.04 6.04
C GLU A 87 23.66 -8.81 5.11
N LEU A 88 22.85 -7.83 5.53
CA LEU A 88 22.54 -6.59 4.81
C LEU A 88 22.90 -5.37 5.70
N PRO A 89 24.20 -5.13 5.97
CA PRO A 89 24.63 -4.20 7.01
C PRO A 89 24.38 -2.72 6.69
N ASP A 90 24.33 -2.37 5.40
CA ASP A 90 24.22 -0.99 4.90
C ASP A 90 22.77 -0.56 4.62
N ASP A 91 21.80 -1.41 4.97
CA ASP A 91 20.39 -1.24 4.64
C ASP A 91 19.55 -0.71 5.83
N ASP A 92 18.48 0.00 5.51
CA ASP A 92 17.53 0.55 6.48
C ASP A 92 16.56 -0.56 6.95
N PRO A 93 16.57 -0.93 8.25
CA PRO A 93 15.77 -2.05 8.75
C PRO A 93 14.28 -1.73 8.92
N ASP A 94 13.89 -0.45 8.90
CA ASP A 94 12.47 -0.06 8.90
C ASP A 94 11.89 -0.15 7.48
N VAL A 95 12.73 0.09 6.45
CA VAL A 95 12.39 -0.16 5.04
C VAL A 95 12.36 -1.66 4.74
N LEU A 96 13.32 -2.44 5.26
CA LEU A 96 13.30 -3.91 5.11
C LEU A 96 12.05 -4.54 5.76
N GLU A 97 11.54 -3.96 6.85
CA GLU A 97 10.31 -4.44 7.48
C GLU A 97 9.10 -4.28 6.54
N ARG A 98 8.99 -3.16 5.82
CA ARG A 98 7.95 -2.95 4.78
C ARG A 98 8.17 -3.84 3.54
N PHE A 99 9.42 -4.07 3.17
CA PHE A 99 9.79 -4.99 2.08
C PHE A 99 9.31 -6.41 2.38
N LEU A 100 9.56 -6.90 3.60
CA LEU A 100 9.04 -8.19 4.07
C LEU A 100 7.52 -8.19 4.21
N GLU A 101 6.90 -7.08 4.62
CA GLU A 101 5.44 -6.94 4.67
C GLU A 101 4.80 -7.18 3.29
N PHE A 102 5.37 -6.59 2.24
CA PHE A 102 4.94 -6.84 0.85
C PHE A 102 5.13 -8.30 0.45
N LEU A 103 6.30 -8.90 0.68
CA LEU A 103 6.56 -10.30 0.28
C LEU A 103 5.60 -11.32 0.92
N TYR A 104 4.96 -11.00 2.06
CA TYR A 104 4.00 -11.91 2.69
C TYR A 104 2.53 -11.53 2.40
N THR A 105 2.21 -10.28 2.09
CA THR A 105 0.81 -9.81 2.02
C THR A 105 0.39 -9.24 0.67
N GLY A 106 1.34 -8.93 -0.21
CA GLY A 106 1.12 -8.18 -1.46
C GLY A 106 0.89 -6.68 -1.25
N ALA A 107 1.10 -6.16 -0.05
CA ALA A 107 1.02 -4.74 0.27
C ALA A 107 1.98 -4.39 1.43
N TYR A 108 2.19 -3.11 1.69
CA TYR A 108 2.91 -2.67 2.89
C TYR A 108 2.19 -1.49 3.53
N SER A 109 2.33 -1.33 4.84
CA SER A 109 1.75 -0.21 5.58
C SER A 109 2.58 1.05 5.40
N ASP A 110 1.93 2.18 5.11
CA ASP A 110 2.55 3.51 5.18
C ASP A 110 1.64 4.50 5.94
N GLY A 111 1.98 5.79 5.97
CA GLY A 111 1.21 6.80 6.71
C GLY A 111 -0.19 7.07 6.14
N VAL A 112 -0.50 6.57 4.95
CA VAL A 112 -1.78 6.72 4.22
C VAL A 112 -2.52 5.39 4.11
N ASN A 113 -1.79 4.31 3.80
CA ASN A 113 -2.32 3.00 3.45
C ASN A 113 -2.14 1.99 4.60
N GLN A 114 -3.15 1.86 5.47
CA GLN A 114 -3.20 0.79 6.48
C GLN A 114 -3.90 -0.46 5.89
N THR A 115 -3.28 -1.09 4.89
CA THR A 115 -3.84 -2.22 4.12
C THR A 115 -3.84 -3.54 4.90
N TRP A 116 -4.66 -3.64 5.95
CA TRP A 116 -4.76 -4.87 6.74
C TRP A 116 -5.52 -5.98 5.99
N GLY A 117 -4.77 -6.87 5.33
CA GLY A 117 -5.28 -8.15 4.82
C GLY A 117 -5.79 -8.19 3.39
N LYS A 118 -5.53 -7.16 2.57
CA LYS A 118 -5.73 -7.16 1.11
C LYS A 118 -4.41 -6.87 0.39
N PRO A 119 -4.01 -7.65 -0.65
CA PRO A 119 -2.93 -7.26 -1.57
C PRO A 119 -3.24 -5.97 -2.33
N SER A 120 -2.21 -5.34 -2.90
CA SER A 120 -2.40 -4.33 -3.95
C SER A 120 -2.81 -4.99 -5.28
N THR A 121 -3.38 -4.19 -6.17
CA THR A 121 -3.60 -4.52 -7.59
C THR A 121 -2.31 -5.02 -8.24
N VAL A 122 -1.20 -4.30 -8.04
CA VAL A 122 0.15 -4.64 -8.53
C VAL A 122 0.64 -6.01 -8.08
N ALA A 123 0.32 -6.45 -6.86
CA ALA A 123 0.71 -7.78 -6.37
C ALA A 123 -0.12 -8.94 -6.96
N MET A 124 -1.17 -8.64 -7.73
CA MET A 124 -2.01 -9.60 -8.43
C MET A 124 -1.77 -9.64 -9.96
N MET A 125 -0.92 -8.75 -10.48
CA MET A 125 -0.51 -8.69 -11.89
C MET A 125 0.45 -9.84 -12.27
N SER A 126 0.50 -10.19 -13.56
CA SER A 126 1.55 -11.04 -14.11
C SER A 126 2.92 -10.33 -14.16
N PRO A 127 4.05 -11.07 -14.17
CA PRO A 127 5.38 -10.48 -14.33
C PRO A 127 5.52 -9.63 -15.60
N GLU A 128 4.85 -10.02 -16.68
CA GLU A 128 4.80 -9.31 -17.95
C GLU A 128 4.09 -7.95 -17.81
N GLU A 129 2.90 -7.92 -17.20
CA GLU A 129 2.15 -6.67 -16.93
C GLU A 129 2.92 -5.73 -15.99
N VAL A 130 3.57 -6.27 -14.94
CA VAL A 130 4.42 -5.48 -14.04
C VAL A 130 5.60 -4.85 -14.81
N GLN A 131 6.23 -5.61 -15.70
CA GLN A 131 7.36 -5.11 -16.49
C GLN A 131 6.93 -4.08 -17.54
N GLU A 132 5.75 -4.22 -18.16
CA GLU A 132 5.17 -3.21 -19.05
C GLU A 132 4.86 -1.91 -18.27
N ASN A 133 4.19 -2.01 -17.11
CA ASN A 133 3.88 -0.86 -16.27
C ASN A 133 5.12 -0.15 -15.72
N LEU A 134 6.22 -0.88 -15.44
CA LEU A 134 7.51 -0.29 -15.07
C LEU A 134 8.19 0.47 -16.22
N ASN A 135 7.97 0.05 -17.47
CA ASN A 135 8.53 0.73 -18.66
C ASN A 135 7.73 1.99 -19.03
N ASN A 136 6.44 2.03 -18.69
CA ASN A 136 5.57 3.20 -18.89
C ASN A 136 5.77 4.21 -17.75
N THR A 137 5.62 5.51 -18.02
CA THR A 137 5.51 6.53 -16.97
C THR A 137 4.15 6.42 -16.27
N PRO A 138 4.02 6.70 -14.96
CA PRO A 138 2.71 6.94 -14.35
C PRO A 138 1.93 8.00 -15.14
N ASP A 139 0.71 7.72 -15.57
CA ASP A 139 -0.11 8.69 -16.30
C ASP A 139 -0.98 9.50 -15.32
N ASP A 140 -1.36 10.72 -15.70
CA ASP A 140 -2.19 11.61 -14.89
C ASP A 140 -3.68 11.16 -14.88
N SER A 141 -3.98 9.88 -15.16
CA SER A 141 -5.33 9.37 -15.49
C SER A 141 -5.86 8.22 -14.61
N ASP A 142 -5.02 7.57 -13.80
CA ASP A 142 -5.43 6.44 -12.94
C ASP A 142 -5.85 6.87 -11.51
N GLU A 143 -6.95 7.63 -11.42
CA GLU A 143 -7.64 7.88 -10.14
C GLU A 143 -8.35 6.61 -9.59
N ASN A 144 -8.55 5.58 -10.43
CA ASN A 144 -9.44 4.42 -10.18
C ASN A 144 -9.06 3.48 -9.01
N ASP A 145 -7.90 3.64 -8.37
CA ASP A 145 -7.38 2.72 -7.33
C ASP A 145 -8.09 2.83 -5.96
N LEU A 146 -9.30 3.40 -5.91
CA LEU A 146 -10.16 3.49 -4.71
C LEU A 146 -11.51 2.79 -4.87
N ASP A 147 -12.11 2.79 -6.07
CA ASP A 147 -13.48 2.32 -6.30
C ASP A 147 -13.52 0.99 -7.08
N TYR A 148 -13.37 -0.12 -6.35
CA TYR A 148 -13.78 -1.44 -6.84
C TYR A 148 -14.80 -2.11 -5.89
N GLU A 149 -16.09 -1.94 -6.22
CA GLU A 149 -17.12 -2.81 -5.68
C GLU A 149 -16.99 -4.23 -6.27
N PRO A 150 -16.82 -5.28 -5.44
CA PRO A 150 -16.86 -6.65 -5.94
C PRO A 150 -18.30 -7.05 -6.31
N PRO A 151 -18.52 -7.83 -7.38
CA PRO A 151 -19.87 -8.23 -7.79
C PRO A 151 -20.58 -9.05 -6.71
N SER A 152 -21.78 -8.61 -6.34
CA SER A 152 -22.59 -9.17 -5.25
C SER A 152 -22.84 -10.69 -5.40
N PRO A 153 -22.62 -11.50 -4.35
CA PRO A 153 -22.64 -12.96 -4.45
C PRO A 153 -24.06 -13.54 -4.45
N THR A 154 -24.68 -13.65 -5.63
CA THR A 154 -25.93 -14.39 -5.82
C THR A 154 -25.73 -15.90 -5.71
N SER A 155 -26.05 -16.44 -4.52
CA SER A 155 -26.39 -17.85 -4.36
C SER A 155 -27.67 -18.19 -5.17
N THR A 156 -27.89 -19.40 -5.73
CA THR A 156 -27.17 -20.66 -5.50
C THR A 156 -27.25 -21.63 -6.68
N ARG A 157 -26.09 -22.16 -7.10
CA ARG A 157 -25.80 -23.56 -7.48
C ARG A 157 -26.97 -24.49 -7.87
N SER A 158 -27.00 -24.93 -9.13
CA SER A 158 -27.09 -26.36 -9.49
C SER A 158 -26.55 -26.61 -10.91
N ASN A 159 -26.19 -27.86 -11.24
CA ASN A 159 -25.44 -28.19 -12.46
C ASN A 159 -25.87 -29.56 -13.03
N SER A 160 -26.41 -29.58 -14.26
CA SER A 160 -26.52 -30.76 -15.12
C SER A 160 -26.90 -30.40 -16.55
N ASN A 161 -26.22 -30.97 -17.55
CA ASN A 161 -26.47 -30.80 -18.97
C ASN A 161 -27.93 -31.14 -19.37
N SER A 162 -28.53 -30.40 -20.31
CA SER A 162 -29.12 -30.91 -21.58
C SER A 162 -29.80 -29.78 -22.38
N GLU A 163 -29.57 -29.76 -23.70
CA GLU A 163 -30.44 -29.12 -24.71
C GLU A 163 -31.61 -30.08 -25.07
N PRO A 164 -32.65 -29.69 -25.84
CA PRO A 164 -32.88 -28.41 -26.53
C PRO A 164 -34.26 -27.77 -26.28
N GLU A 165 -34.52 -26.67 -27.00
CA GLU A 165 -35.79 -26.18 -27.58
C GLU A 165 -37.14 -26.74 -27.07
N GLU A 166 -38.05 -25.85 -26.67
CA GLU A 166 -39.35 -25.73 -27.38
C GLU A 166 -40.04 -24.35 -27.14
N GLU A 167 -40.69 -23.85 -28.19
CA GLU A 167 -41.51 -22.63 -28.24
C GLU A 167 -42.96 -22.96 -27.88
N TYR A 168 -43.65 -22.22 -27.00
CA TYR A 168 -45.11 -22.03 -27.11
C TYR A 168 -45.66 -20.82 -26.32
N ASN A 169 -46.90 -20.44 -26.67
CA ASN A 169 -47.54 -19.14 -26.44
C ASN A 169 -48.33 -18.94 -25.13
N GLU A 170 -48.54 -17.65 -24.81
CA GLU A 170 -49.74 -17.01 -24.23
C GLU A 170 -50.43 -17.63 -23.00
N TYR A 171 -50.53 -16.88 -21.89
CA TYR A 171 -51.64 -15.95 -21.55
C TYR A 171 -51.43 -15.44 -20.09
N TYR A 172 -52.09 -14.46 -19.46
CA TYR A 172 -53.23 -13.55 -19.77
C TYR A 172 -53.32 -12.46 -18.67
N GLY A 173 -54.26 -11.51 -18.79
CA GLY A 173 -54.95 -10.97 -17.59
C GLY A 173 -54.50 -9.62 -17.00
N ASP A 174 -54.50 -8.57 -17.82
CA ASP A 174 -55.21 -7.28 -17.59
C ASP A 174 -55.12 -6.50 -16.24
N SER A 175 -54.88 -5.19 -16.38
CA SER A 175 -55.26 -4.06 -15.52
C SER A 175 -55.32 -4.17 -13.98
N ALA A 176 -54.44 -3.40 -13.31
CA ALA A 176 -54.90 -2.20 -12.60
C ALA A 176 -53.74 -1.23 -12.29
N SER A 177 -53.96 0.06 -12.52
CA SER A 177 -53.12 1.13 -11.97
C SER A 177 -53.53 1.42 -10.53
N ASN A 178 -52.58 1.52 -9.59
CA ASN A 178 -52.74 2.43 -8.47
C ASN A 178 -51.41 3.12 -8.14
N SER A 179 -51.49 4.39 -7.78
CA SER A 179 -50.33 5.25 -7.52
C SER A 179 -50.25 5.56 -6.02
N GLU A 180 -49.21 5.08 -5.35
CA GLU A 180 -48.86 5.52 -4.01
C GLU A 180 -47.38 5.92 -4.00
N GLN A 181 -47.12 7.15 -3.57
CA GLN A 181 -45.79 7.72 -3.44
C GLN A 181 -45.34 7.52 -1.99
N GLU A 182 -44.29 6.75 -1.77
CA GLU A 182 -43.58 6.76 -0.47
C GLU A 182 -42.39 7.74 -0.54
N PRO A 183 -41.99 8.36 0.60
CA PRO A 183 -41.18 9.56 0.58
C PRO A 183 -39.68 9.31 0.46
N GLU A 184 -38.98 10.28 -0.11
CA GLU A 184 -37.52 10.42 0.00
C GLU A 184 -37.15 10.80 1.44
N ASP A 185 -36.54 9.88 2.18
CA ASP A 185 -35.72 10.18 3.37
C ASP A 185 -34.61 9.12 3.54
N SER A 186 -33.78 8.98 2.49
CA SER A 186 -32.49 8.31 2.61
C SER A 186 -31.47 9.33 3.13
N PRO A 187 -30.75 9.06 4.22
CA PRO A 187 -29.66 9.93 4.63
C PRO A 187 -28.62 9.96 3.51
N GLU A 188 -28.29 11.15 3.00
CA GLU A 188 -27.19 11.31 2.05
C GLU A 188 -25.91 10.77 2.71
N GLU A 189 -25.36 9.68 2.15
CA GLU A 189 -24.00 9.29 2.51
C GLU A 189 -23.07 10.47 2.19
N PRO A 190 -22.18 10.86 3.12
CA PRO A 190 -21.33 12.02 2.92
C PRO A 190 -20.38 11.71 1.76
N ARG A 191 -20.68 12.29 0.59
CA ARG A 191 -19.76 12.34 -0.55
C ARG A 191 -18.40 12.72 -0.01
N LEU A 192 -17.35 11.97 -0.36
CA LEU A 192 -15.99 12.36 0.00
C LEU A 192 -15.70 13.71 -0.66
N GLU A 193 -15.77 14.79 0.13
CA GLU A 193 -15.34 16.10 -0.32
C GLU A 193 -13.86 15.99 -0.69
N SER A 194 -13.54 16.45 -1.90
CA SER A 194 -12.19 16.45 -2.47
C SER A 194 -11.18 16.92 -1.42
N MET A 195 -10.15 16.11 -1.13
CA MET A 195 -9.20 16.39 -0.05
C MET A 195 -8.65 17.81 -0.15
N SER A 196 -9.06 18.67 0.79
CA SER A 196 -8.70 20.08 0.80
C SER A 196 -7.20 20.22 1.01
N VAL A 197 -6.48 20.59 -0.06
CA VAL A 197 -5.05 20.92 -0.03
C VAL A 197 -4.84 22.06 0.95
N MET A 198 -4.38 21.75 2.17
CA MET A 198 -4.24 22.73 3.22
C MET A 198 -3.26 23.82 2.82
N GLN A 199 -3.60 25.06 3.15
CA GLN A 199 -2.68 26.17 2.98
C GLN A 199 -1.67 26.21 4.13
N LEU A 200 -0.52 26.85 3.89
CA LEU A 200 0.50 27.11 4.92
C LEU A 200 -0.09 27.86 6.15
N CYS A 201 -1.20 28.58 5.96
CA CYS A 201 -2.04 29.19 6.99
C CYS A 201 -2.61 28.19 8.03
N GLU A 202 -2.94 26.97 7.64
CA GLU A 202 -3.57 25.98 8.53
C GLU A 202 -2.54 25.21 9.35
N LEU A 203 -1.32 25.03 8.83
CA LEU A 203 -0.18 24.57 9.64
C LEU A 203 0.14 25.54 10.79
N LEU A 204 -0.16 26.83 10.63
CA LEU A 204 -0.02 27.86 11.67
C LEU A 204 -1.19 27.90 12.66
N ALA A 205 -2.29 27.16 12.41
CA ALA A 205 -3.43 27.03 13.31
C ALA A 205 -3.31 25.82 14.27
N LEU A 206 -2.41 24.87 13.95
CA LEU A 206 -2.10 23.71 14.78
C LEU A 206 -1.26 24.07 16.00
N ASN A 207 -1.28 23.22 17.03
CA ASN A 207 -0.27 23.29 18.07
C ASN A 207 1.09 22.75 17.55
N LYS A 208 2.19 23.11 18.24
CA LYS A 208 3.56 22.79 17.79
C LYS A 208 3.81 21.27 17.62
N GLU A 209 3.17 20.45 18.43
CA GLU A 209 3.32 18.99 18.41
C GLU A 209 2.58 18.39 17.20
N GLU A 210 1.34 18.80 16.96
CA GLU A 210 0.56 18.42 15.76
C GLU A 210 1.25 18.84 14.46
N ALA A 211 1.81 20.05 14.41
CA ALA A 211 2.57 20.54 13.27
C ALA A 211 3.85 19.71 13.04
N MET A 212 4.57 19.35 14.10
CA MET A 212 5.76 18.49 14.02
C MET A 212 5.40 17.08 13.51
N GLN A 213 4.33 16.50 14.03
CA GLN A 213 3.85 15.17 13.63
C GLN A 213 3.40 15.15 12.16
N ARG A 214 2.74 16.20 11.67
CA ARG A 214 2.39 16.33 10.23
C ARG A 214 3.63 16.49 9.35
N LEU A 215 4.63 17.28 9.74
CA LEU A 215 5.89 17.41 8.99
C LEU A 215 6.67 16.09 8.93
N VAL A 216 6.69 15.31 10.03
CA VAL A 216 7.28 13.97 10.04
C VAL A 216 6.48 13.02 9.14
N LYS A 217 5.14 13.04 9.16
CA LYS A 217 4.31 12.25 8.25
C LYS A 217 4.59 12.59 6.79
N ILE A 218 4.46 13.86 6.37
CA ILE A 218 4.65 14.30 4.98
C ILE A 218 6.02 13.89 4.43
N ARG A 219 7.09 14.02 5.24
CA ARG A 219 8.41 13.52 4.85
C ARG A 219 8.40 12.00 4.66
N ASN A 220 7.88 11.26 5.64
CA ASN A 220 7.89 9.80 5.62
C ASN A 220 7.05 9.24 4.45
N ASP A 221 5.91 9.85 4.13
CA ASP A 221 5.03 9.45 3.02
C ASP A 221 5.73 9.55 1.65
N MET A 222 6.71 10.46 1.49
CA MET A 222 7.58 10.52 0.31
C MET A 222 8.83 9.63 0.43
N THR A 223 9.56 9.67 1.55
CA THR A 223 10.85 8.98 1.67
C THR A 223 10.72 7.46 1.80
N LEU A 224 9.63 6.95 2.39
CA LEU A 224 9.41 5.52 2.56
C LEU A 224 9.23 4.79 1.22
N PRO A 225 8.29 5.20 0.33
CA PRO A 225 8.19 4.56 -0.99
C PRO A 225 9.45 4.78 -1.83
N LEU A 226 10.15 5.92 -1.72
CA LEU A 226 11.43 6.12 -2.42
C LEU A 226 12.49 5.08 -2.02
N ARG A 227 12.71 4.88 -0.71
CA ARG A 227 13.69 3.90 -0.22
C ARG A 227 13.27 2.47 -0.54
N LEU A 228 11.97 2.20 -0.50
CA LEU A 228 11.44 0.88 -0.79
C LEU A 228 11.52 0.55 -2.29
N TYR A 229 11.39 1.54 -3.17
CA TYR A 229 11.67 1.43 -4.61
C TYR A 229 13.14 1.03 -4.86
N ILE A 230 14.08 1.77 -4.25
CA ILE A 230 15.52 1.51 -4.36
C ILE A 230 15.86 0.11 -3.81
N MET A 231 15.25 -0.28 -2.68
CA MET A 231 15.43 -1.61 -2.08
C MET A 231 14.83 -2.73 -2.96
N ALA A 232 13.69 -2.49 -3.60
CA ALA A 232 13.05 -3.44 -4.50
C ALA A 232 13.82 -3.66 -5.80
N ASP A 233 14.49 -2.63 -6.33
CA ASP A 233 15.43 -2.78 -7.44
C ASP A 233 16.68 -3.58 -7.00
N LYS A 234 17.30 -3.18 -5.89
CA LYS A 234 18.50 -3.82 -5.32
C LYS A 234 18.32 -5.32 -5.05
N TYR A 235 17.12 -5.76 -4.68
CA TYR A 235 16.80 -7.16 -4.40
C TYR A 235 15.93 -7.84 -5.47
N ASP A 236 15.74 -7.22 -6.64
CA ASP A 236 15.01 -7.78 -7.79
C ASP A 236 13.60 -8.28 -7.41
N VAL A 237 12.74 -7.34 -6.99
CA VAL A 237 11.31 -7.55 -6.68
C VAL A 237 10.46 -6.56 -7.51
N PRO A 238 10.22 -6.82 -8.81
CA PRO A 238 9.61 -5.85 -9.73
C PRO A 238 8.24 -5.34 -9.29
N ALA A 239 7.38 -6.19 -8.72
CA ALA A 239 6.04 -5.79 -8.27
C ALA A 239 6.10 -4.80 -7.08
N LEU A 240 7.08 -4.94 -6.18
CA LEU A 240 7.30 -3.96 -5.12
C LEU A 240 7.90 -2.66 -5.67
N ARG A 241 8.81 -2.75 -6.65
CA ARG A 241 9.38 -1.58 -7.33
C ARG A 241 8.27 -0.77 -8.01
N LEU A 242 7.31 -1.43 -8.66
CA LEU A 242 6.15 -0.78 -9.26
C LEU A 242 5.25 -0.12 -8.20
N LEU A 243 4.77 -0.88 -7.20
CA LEU A 243 3.91 -0.34 -6.13
C LEU A 243 4.55 0.85 -5.39
N ALA A 244 5.86 0.78 -5.14
CA ALA A 244 6.60 1.85 -4.47
C ALA A 244 6.73 3.11 -5.35
N ARG A 245 6.90 2.96 -6.67
CA ARG A 245 6.89 4.09 -7.62
C ARG A 245 5.56 4.82 -7.59
N ASP A 246 4.47 4.07 -7.68
CA ASP A 246 3.13 4.64 -7.87
C ASP A 246 2.63 5.30 -6.56
N ARG A 247 3.01 4.75 -5.40
CA ARG A 247 2.81 5.42 -4.10
C ARG A 247 3.69 6.66 -3.92
N PHE A 248 4.94 6.66 -4.39
CA PHE A 248 5.78 7.87 -4.39
C PHE A 248 5.19 8.96 -5.29
N TYR A 249 4.73 8.61 -6.50
CA TYR A 249 4.08 9.55 -7.41
C TYR A 249 2.95 10.29 -6.70
N ARG A 250 2.00 9.55 -6.11
CA ARG A 250 0.86 10.11 -5.35
C ARG A 250 1.31 10.97 -4.16
N ALA A 251 2.26 10.50 -3.35
CA ALA A 251 2.73 11.24 -2.18
C ALA A 251 3.41 12.58 -2.57
N VAL A 252 4.15 12.60 -3.68
CA VAL A 252 4.78 13.82 -4.21
C VAL A 252 3.73 14.73 -4.83
N GLU A 253 2.85 14.21 -5.70
CA GLU A 253 1.81 14.98 -6.38
C GLU A 253 0.96 15.83 -5.42
N LEU A 254 0.55 15.24 -4.29
CA LEU A 254 -0.28 15.89 -3.28
C LEU A 254 0.44 17.02 -2.50
N GLU A 255 1.70 16.82 -2.08
CA GLU A 255 2.33 17.65 -1.03
C GLU A 255 3.63 18.38 -1.43
N TRP A 256 4.23 18.07 -2.59
CA TRP A 256 5.61 18.54 -2.91
C TRP A 256 5.78 20.06 -2.92
N GLU A 257 4.74 20.84 -3.26
CA GLU A 257 4.83 22.30 -3.28
C GLU A 257 5.05 22.86 -1.87
N HIS A 258 4.38 22.28 -0.87
CA HIS A 258 4.41 22.73 0.53
C HIS A 258 5.50 22.05 1.36
N ALA A 259 5.85 20.79 1.06
CA ALA A 259 6.88 20.05 1.80
C ALA A 259 8.27 20.69 1.64
N GLU A 260 8.79 21.36 2.67
CA GLU A 260 10.10 22.05 2.62
C GLU A 260 11.26 21.08 2.34
N CYS A 261 11.15 19.83 2.78
CA CYS A 261 12.12 18.75 2.57
C CYS A 261 12.12 18.14 1.15
N PHE A 262 11.25 18.57 0.24
CA PHE A 262 11.19 17.97 -1.11
C PHE A 262 12.52 18.05 -1.91
N PRO A 263 13.36 19.09 -1.81
CA PRO A 263 14.71 19.06 -2.38
C PRO A 263 15.56 17.91 -1.82
N ASP A 264 15.48 17.61 -0.52
CA ASP A 264 16.22 16.49 0.08
C ASP A 264 15.72 15.13 -0.46
N VAL A 265 14.42 15.01 -0.75
CA VAL A 265 13.82 13.82 -1.39
C VAL A 265 14.33 13.66 -2.84
N VAL A 266 14.42 14.75 -3.60
CA VAL A 266 15.01 14.74 -4.96
C VAL A 266 16.50 14.40 -4.91
N ASP A 267 17.23 14.87 -3.88
CA ASP A 267 18.63 14.53 -3.68
C ASP A 267 18.83 13.04 -3.38
N GLU A 268 18.03 12.49 -2.45
CA GLU A 268 18.04 11.06 -2.11
C GLU A 268 17.69 10.20 -3.34
N LEU A 269 16.72 10.64 -4.16
CA LEU A 269 16.35 9.96 -5.41
C LEU A 269 17.51 9.90 -6.42
N TYR A 270 18.20 11.02 -6.66
CA TYR A 270 19.28 11.08 -7.65
C TYR A 270 20.58 10.43 -7.16
N LEU A 271 20.76 10.27 -5.85
CA LEU A 271 21.83 9.47 -5.26
C LEU A 271 21.50 7.96 -5.22
N GLY A 272 20.22 7.61 -5.06
CA GLY A 272 19.75 6.23 -4.90
C GLY A 272 19.41 5.48 -6.19
N THR A 273 19.19 6.19 -7.31
CA THR A 273 18.82 5.60 -8.61
C THR A 273 19.88 5.84 -9.70
N PRO A 274 20.11 4.90 -10.63
CA PRO A 274 20.99 5.12 -11.77
C PRO A 274 20.38 6.10 -12.79
N GLN A 275 21.20 6.71 -13.65
CA GLN A 275 20.73 7.64 -14.68
C GLN A 275 19.81 7.00 -15.74
N THR A 276 19.80 5.66 -15.84
CA THR A 276 18.90 4.88 -16.68
C THR A 276 17.51 4.68 -16.07
N ASP A 277 17.27 5.11 -14.83
CA ASP A 277 15.98 5.01 -14.16
C ASP A 277 15.04 6.17 -14.53
N THR A 278 14.54 6.14 -15.76
CA THR A 278 13.55 7.11 -16.24
C THR A 278 12.25 7.01 -15.45
N ALA A 279 11.78 5.80 -15.16
CA ALA A 279 10.53 5.53 -14.46
C ALA A 279 10.40 6.27 -13.12
N MET A 280 11.50 6.39 -12.35
CA MET A 280 11.51 7.11 -11.09
C MET A 280 11.88 8.60 -11.25
N ARG A 281 12.84 8.91 -12.15
CA ARG A 281 13.39 10.28 -12.30
C ARG A 281 12.48 11.22 -13.09
N GLU A 282 11.72 10.71 -14.06
CA GLU A 282 10.80 11.54 -14.86
C GLU A 282 9.63 12.11 -14.03
N ILE A 283 9.23 11.43 -12.95
CA ILE A 283 8.18 11.90 -12.03
C ILE A 283 8.54 13.30 -11.48
N VAL A 284 9.73 13.44 -10.88
CA VAL A 284 10.14 14.73 -10.29
C VAL A 284 10.45 15.79 -11.36
N CYS A 285 10.92 15.37 -12.55
CA CYS A 285 11.11 16.27 -13.70
C CYS A 285 9.78 16.84 -14.23
N ARG A 286 8.75 15.99 -14.40
CA ARG A 286 7.37 16.38 -14.76
C ARG A 286 6.80 17.35 -13.74
N ILE A 287 6.80 16.94 -12.47
CA ILE A 287 6.16 17.67 -11.38
C ILE A 287 6.80 19.05 -11.20
N VAL A 288 8.13 19.15 -11.12
CA VAL A 288 8.82 20.45 -10.98
C VAL A 288 8.76 21.27 -12.27
N GLY A 289 8.95 20.65 -13.44
CA GLY A 289 8.83 21.29 -14.74
C GLY A 289 7.43 21.84 -15.01
N SER A 290 6.39 21.27 -14.39
CA SER A 290 5.01 21.76 -14.50
C SER A 290 4.80 23.15 -13.91
N ARG A 291 5.63 23.54 -12.93
CA ARG A 291 5.57 24.80 -12.18
C ARG A 291 6.81 25.69 -12.30
N ILE A 292 7.82 25.32 -13.10
CA ILE A 292 9.16 25.95 -13.13
C ILE A 292 9.18 27.44 -13.51
N LEU A 293 8.07 28.01 -13.98
CA LEU A 293 7.91 29.45 -14.18
C LEU A 293 7.73 30.25 -12.87
N SER A 294 7.41 29.57 -11.76
CA SER A 294 7.25 30.18 -10.43
C SER A 294 8.61 30.39 -9.75
N ASP A 295 8.93 31.63 -9.37
CA ASP A 295 10.18 31.96 -8.66
C ASP A 295 10.32 31.18 -7.35
N ARG A 296 9.22 30.97 -6.60
CA ARG A 296 9.20 30.13 -5.39
C ARG A 296 9.71 28.70 -5.68
N VAL A 297 9.28 28.11 -6.80
CA VAL A 297 9.69 26.77 -7.21
C VAL A 297 11.14 26.76 -7.68
N ARG A 298 11.56 27.77 -8.46
CA ARG A 298 12.96 27.90 -8.91
C ARG A 298 13.92 28.01 -7.74
N ASP A 299 13.64 28.88 -6.77
CA ASP A 299 14.53 29.06 -5.62
C ASP A 299 14.50 27.89 -4.63
N LYS A 300 13.35 27.20 -4.47
CA LYS A 300 13.25 25.96 -3.69
C LYS A 300 14.08 24.83 -4.30
N MET A 301 14.00 24.63 -5.62
CA MET A 301 14.67 23.51 -6.30
C MET A 301 16.10 23.81 -6.76
N ARG A 302 16.52 25.07 -6.75
CA ARG A 302 17.87 25.52 -7.14
C ARG A 302 19.01 24.66 -6.58
N PRO A 303 19.07 24.30 -5.27
CA PRO A 303 20.20 23.55 -4.74
C PRO A 303 20.39 22.17 -5.38
N VAL A 304 19.29 21.47 -5.70
CA VAL A 304 19.36 20.16 -6.37
C VAL A 304 19.47 20.27 -7.89
N MET A 305 18.96 21.34 -8.51
CA MET A 305 19.22 21.62 -9.93
C MET A 305 20.70 21.98 -10.19
N GLU A 306 21.37 22.62 -9.22
CA GLU A 306 22.81 22.92 -9.30
C GLU A 306 23.69 21.69 -8.95
N LYS A 307 23.20 20.77 -8.11
CA LYS A 307 23.88 19.52 -7.74
C LYS A 307 23.73 18.43 -8.81
N HIS A 308 22.53 18.26 -9.35
CA HIS A 308 22.15 17.21 -10.31
C HIS A 308 21.82 17.83 -11.65
N GLY A 309 22.82 17.99 -12.51
CA GLY A 309 22.66 18.62 -13.82
C GLY A 309 21.73 17.86 -14.78
N ASP A 310 21.59 16.55 -14.60
CA ASP A 310 20.64 15.69 -15.31
C ASP A 310 19.19 15.93 -14.85
N PHE A 311 18.95 16.19 -13.56
CA PHE A 311 17.65 16.68 -13.08
C PHE A 311 17.30 18.04 -13.70
N ALA A 312 18.23 18.98 -13.72
CA ALA A 312 18.02 20.30 -14.32
C ALA A 312 17.70 20.24 -15.82
N VAL A 313 18.35 19.33 -16.56
CA VAL A 313 18.03 19.06 -17.98
C VAL A 313 16.62 18.49 -18.11
N GLY A 314 16.27 17.42 -17.40
CA GLY A 314 14.94 16.79 -17.51
C GLY A 314 13.77 17.73 -17.16
N VAL A 315 13.93 18.58 -16.13
CA VAL A 315 12.97 19.64 -15.78
C VAL A 315 12.78 20.63 -16.93
N MET A 316 13.87 21.04 -17.58
CA MET A 316 13.83 21.98 -18.72
C MET A 316 13.25 21.32 -19.98
N GLU A 317 13.62 20.07 -20.27
CA GLU A 317 13.08 19.30 -21.39
C GLU A 317 11.55 19.12 -21.26
N TYR A 318 11.05 18.73 -20.09
CA TYR A 318 9.60 18.64 -19.87
C TYR A 318 8.92 20.02 -20.01
N ALA A 319 9.51 21.09 -19.49
CA ALA A 319 8.96 22.45 -19.60
C ALA A 319 8.92 22.98 -21.05
N ILE A 320 9.87 22.58 -21.90
CA ILE A 320 9.89 22.89 -23.33
C ILE A 320 8.84 22.04 -24.09
N HIS A 321 8.83 20.73 -23.91
CA HIS A 321 7.88 19.83 -24.60
C HIS A 321 6.42 20.13 -24.24
N SER A 322 6.15 20.53 -23.00
CA SER A 322 4.82 20.98 -22.55
C SER A 322 4.49 22.44 -22.90
N GLY A 323 5.33 23.12 -23.68
CA GLY A 323 5.08 24.48 -24.20
C GLY A 323 5.11 25.59 -23.16
N ARG A 324 5.57 25.31 -21.93
CA ARG A 324 5.71 26.26 -20.81
C ARG A 324 6.89 27.21 -21.03
N ILE A 325 7.93 26.75 -21.74
CA ILE A 325 9.09 27.53 -22.18
C ILE A 325 9.13 27.53 -23.72
N ARG A 326 9.62 28.61 -24.33
CA ARG A 326 9.77 28.82 -25.78
C ARG A 326 11.17 29.33 -26.12
#